data_AF-A0A2S8D6U3-F1
#
_entry.id   AF-A0A2S8D6U3-F1
#
_cell.length_a   1.000
_cell.length_b   1.000
_cell.length_c   1.000
_cell.angle_alpha   90.00
_cell.angle_beta   90.00
_cell.angle_gamma   90.00
#
_symmetry.space_group_name_H-M   'P 1'
#
loop_
_entity.id
_entity.type
_entity.pdbx_description
1 polymer ?
#
loop_
_entity_poly.entity_id
_entity_poly.type
_entity_poly.pdbx_seq_one_letter_code
_entity_poly.pdbx_strand_id
1 'polypeptide(L)'
;APRLGKRLAADIAQALAEQTVVVPGTNAAAVVLPRLALQLITLRKQRDEVALEVEQRVLAHPLYPVLTSMPGVGVRTAARLLTEVACRAFASAAHLAAYAGLAPVTRRSGSSIRGEH
;
A
#
# COMPACT_ATOMS: atom_id res chain seq x y z
N ALA A 1 11.16 15.69 7.49
CA ALA A 1 12.05 16.80 7.86
C ALA A 1 11.65 17.38 9.23
N PRO A 2 12.46 17.22 10.28
CA PRO A 2 12.08 17.52 11.67
C PRO A 2 11.77 19.00 11.97
N ARG A 3 12.27 19.93 11.13
CA ARG A 3 11.98 21.38 11.26
C ARG A 3 10.58 21.78 10.78
N LEU A 4 9.98 20.95 9.92
CA LEU A 4 8.68 21.25 9.30
C LEU A 4 7.54 21.13 10.32
N GLY A 5 7.63 20.17 11.25
CA GLY A 5 6.61 19.95 12.29
C GLY A 5 6.47 21.13 13.27
N LYS A 6 7.60 21.71 13.72
CA LYS A 6 7.57 22.88 14.61
C LYS A 6 6.93 24.10 13.95
N ARG A 7 7.28 24.33 12.68
CA ARG A 7 6.69 25.40 11.88
C ARG A 7 5.19 25.17 11.68
N LEU A 8 4.78 23.97 11.25
CA LEU A 8 3.38 23.65 11.01
C LEU A 8 2.53 23.81 12.28
N ALA A 9 3.05 23.41 13.44
CA ALA A 9 2.34 23.60 14.70
C ALA A 9 2.11 25.08 15.04
N ALA A 10 3.12 25.93 14.80
CA ALA A 10 2.98 27.38 14.97
C ALA A 10 1.99 27.96 13.97
N ASP A 11 2.08 27.57 12.69
CA ASP A 11 1.18 28.01 11.63
C ASP A 11 -0.29 27.63 11.94
N ILE A 12 -0.52 26.42 12.47
CA ILE A 12 -1.87 25.96 12.90
C ILE A 12 -2.39 26.81 14.07
N ALA A 13 -1.56 27.04 15.09
CA ALA A 13 -1.98 27.83 16.25
C ALA A 13 -2.30 29.28 15.87
N GLN A 14 -1.51 29.87 14.98
CA GLN A 14 -1.77 31.21 14.44
C GLN A 14 -3.08 31.24 13.64
N ALA A 15 -3.29 30.29 12.72
CA ALA A 15 -4.52 30.22 11.93
C ALA A 15 -5.78 30.05 12.79
N LEU A 16 -5.69 29.28 13.89
CA LEU A 16 -6.79 29.14 14.85
C LEU A 16 -7.08 30.44 15.60
N ALA A 17 -6.06 31.24 15.92
CA ALA A 17 -6.24 32.54 16.59
C ALA A 17 -6.88 33.59 15.67
N GLU A 18 -6.64 33.49 14.36
CA GLU A 18 -7.21 34.37 13.34
C GLU A 18 -8.63 33.94 12.88
N GLN A 19 -9.13 32.79 13.36
CA GLN A 19 -10.45 32.27 12.96
C GLN A 19 -11.59 33.12 13.55
N THR A 20 -12.31 33.82 12.68
CA THR A 20 -13.45 34.70 13.06
C THR A 20 -14.83 34.14 12.68
N VAL A 21 -14.88 33.03 11.94
CA VAL A 21 -16.13 32.46 11.40
C VAL A 21 -16.38 31.06 11.95
N VAL A 22 -17.60 30.84 12.46
CA VAL A 22 -18.12 29.52 12.85
C VAL A 22 -19.16 29.10 11.83
N VAL A 23 -18.94 27.96 11.17
CA VAL A 23 -19.84 27.43 10.14
C VAL A 23 -20.91 26.54 10.82
N PRO A 24 -22.16 26.50 10.32
CA PRO A 24 -23.16 25.53 10.77
C PRO A 24 -22.58 24.11 10.77
N GLY A 25 -22.75 23.39 11.89
CA GLY A 25 -22.20 22.04 12.07
C GLY A 25 -20.88 21.95 12.84
N THR A 26 -20.25 23.07 13.21
CA THR A 26 -19.00 23.07 14.04
C THR A 26 -19.15 22.25 15.34
N ASN A 27 -20.28 22.41 16.05
CA ASN A 27 -20.55 21.65 17.27
C ASN A 27 -20.78 20.15 17.00
N ALA A 28 -21.38 19.79 15.86
CA ALA A 28 -21.56 18.39 15.47
C ALA A 28 -20.22 17.76 15.10
N ALA A 29 -19.36 18.48 14.39
CA ALA A 29 -18.00 18.06 14.05
C ALA A 29 -17.15 17.83 15.31
N ALA A 30 -17.30 18.66 16.34
CA ALA A 30 -16.62 18.49 17.63
C ALA A 30 -16.96 17.17 18.33
N VAL A 31 -18.13 16.58 18.04
CA VAL A 31 -18.54 15.26 18.57
C VAL A 31 -18.06 14.11 17.69
N VAL A 32 -18.13 14.25 16.37
CA VAL A 32 -17.84 13.16 15.42
C VAL A 32 -16.34 12.97 15.19
N LEU A 33 -15.58 14.07 15.04
CA LEU A 33 -14.15 14.00 14.71
C LEU A 33 -13.31 13.23 15.74
N PRO A 34 -13.47 13.41 17.07
CA PRO A 34 -12.72 12.62 18.05
C PRO A 34 -13.00 11.11 17.94
N ARG A 35 -14.23 10.72 17.61
CA ARG A 35 -14.60 9.31 17.43
C ARG A 35 -13.91 8.72 16.20
N LEU A 36 -13.93 9.43 15.08
CA LEU A 36 -13.23 9.00 13.86
C LEU A 36 -11.71 8.95 14.06
N ALA A 37 -11.15 9.92 14.77
CA ALA A 37 -9.73 9.94 15.11
C ALA A 37 -9.34 8.71 15.95
N LEU A 38 -10.15 8.37 16.97
CA LEU A 38 -9.93 7.19 17.78
C LEU A 38 -10.06 5.90 16.96
N GLN A 39 -11.07 5.78 16.11
CA GLN A 39 -11.23 4.64 15.19
C GLN A 39 -10.00 4.47 14.29
N LEU A 40 -9.49 5.56 13.72
CA LEU A 40 -8.29 5.52 12.88
C LEU A 40 -7.04 5.11 13.66
N ILE A 41 -6.89 5.59 14.89
CA ILE A 41 -5.78 5.18 15.78
C ILE A 41 -5.85 3.67 16.05
N THR A 42 -7.03 3.17 16.39
CA THR A 42 -7.26 1.74 16.63
C THR A 42 -6.96 0.90 15.39
N LEU A 43 -7.48 1.30 14.22
CA LEU A 43 -7.23 0.59 12.95
C LEU A 43 -5.74 0.57 12.59
N ARG A 44 -5.01 1.66 12.84
CA ARG A 44 -3.55 1.71 12.61
C ARG A 44 -2.82 0.73 13.53
N LYS A 45 -3.20 0.67 14.81
CA LYS A 45 -2.63 -0.28 15.77
C LYS A 45 -2.89 -1.72 15.32
N GLN A 46 -4.14 -2.05 14.98
CA GLN A 46 -4.52 -3.38 14.49
C GLN A 46 -3.75 -3.76 13.21
N ARG A 47 -3.59 -2.82 12.27
CA ARG A 47 -2.77 -3.05 11.07
C ARG A 47 -1.32 -3.38 11.42
N ASP A 48 -0.73 -2.68 12.39
CA ASP A 48 0.66 -2.90 12.79
C ASP A 48 0.83 -4.24 13.51
N GLU A 49 -0.14 -4.65 14.34
CA GLU A 49 -0.19 -5.98 14.96
C GLU A 49 -0.28 -7.09 13.90
N VAL A 50 -1.19 -6.97 12.94
CA VAL A 50 -1.33 -7.93 11.83
C VAL A 50 -0.06 -7.96 10.98
N ALA A 51 0.58 -6.82 10.73
CA ALA A 51 1.83 -6.77 9.97
C ALA A 51 2.96 -7.55 10.66
N LEU A 52 3.07 -7.46 12.00
CA LEU A 52 4.02 -8.24 12.78
C LEU A 52 3.74 -9.74 12.69
N GLU A 53 2.48 -10.15 12.81
CA GLU A 53 2.15 -11.58 12.69
C GLU A 53 2.45 -12.13 11.28
N VAL A 54 2.15 -11.35 10.24
CA VAL A 54 2.47 -11.72 8.85
C VAL A 54 3.98 -11.87 8.68
N GLU A 55 4.77 -10.91 9.18
CA GLU A 55 6.22 -10.96 9.14
C GLU A 55 6.77 -12.23 9.82
N GLN A 56 6.30 -12.55 11.02
CA GLN A 56 6.70 -13.77 11.73
C GLN A 56 6.40 -15.04 10.93
N ARG A 57 5.20 -15.15 10.35
CA ARG A 57 4.81 -16.31 9.53
C ARG A 57 5.66 -16.43 8.26
N VAL A 58 6.00 -15.29 7.64
CA VAL A 58 6.84 -15.26 6.43
C VAL A 58 8.28 -15.64 6.77
N LEU A 59 8.84 -15.14 7.87
CA LEU A 59 10.19 -15.49 8.32
C LEU A 59 10.33 -16.99 8.63
N ALA A 60 9.28 -17.61 9.18
CA ALA A 60 9.24 -19.04 9.46
C ALA A 60 9.01 -19.91 8.20
N HIS A 61 8.69 -19.32 7.05
CA HIS A 61 8.32 -20.07 5.85
C HIS A 61 9.56 -20.70 5.18
N PRO A 62 9.54 -22.00 4.79
CA PRO A 62 10.71 -22.68 4.21
C PRO A 62 11.28 -22.02 2.95
N LEU A 63 10.43 -21.37 2.14
CA LEU A 63 10.86 -20.65 0.92
C LEU A 63 11.43 -19.25 1.19
N TYR A 64 11.36 -18.73 2.42
CA TYR A 64 11.82 -17.38 2.72
C TYR A 64 13.29 -17.13 2.34
N PRO A 65 14.26 -18.01 2.69
CA PRO A 65 15.66 -17.82 2.30
C PRO A 65 15.87 -17.79 0.78
N VAL A 66 15.09 -18.60 0.04
CA VAL A 66 15.14 -18.65 -1.43
C VAL A 66 14.63 -17.34 -2.01
N LEU A 67 13.48 -16.84 -1.52
CA LEU A 67 12.89 -15.61 -2.01
C LEU A 67 13.80 -14.40 -1.73
N THR A 68 14.35 -14.29 -0.53
CA THR A 68 15.23 -13.16 -0.16
C THR A 68 16.64 -13.24 -0.75
N SER A 69 17.00 -14.34 -1.41
CA SER A 69 18.23 -14.40 -2.20
C SER A 69 18.15 -13.53 -3.47
N MET A 70 16.93 -13.22 -3.94
CA MET A 70 16.72 -12.40 -5.12
C MET A 70 16.87 -10.91 -4.79
N PRO A 71 17.61 -10.12 -5.59
CA PRO A 71 17.80 -8.70 -5.33
C PRO A 71 16.45 -7.96 -5.36
N GLY A 72 16.21 -7.13 -4.35
CA GLY A 72 14.96 -6.36 -4.20
C GLY A 72 13.81 -7.13 -3.54
N VAL A 73 13.99 -8.39 -3.14
CA VAL A 73 12.96 -9.18 -2.44
C VAL A 73 13.25 -9.17 -0.93
N GLY A 74 12.53 -8.33 -0.19
CA GLY A 74 12.48 -8.36 1.28
C GLY A 74 11.22 -9.04 1.83
N VAL A 75 11.05 -9.06 3.15
CA VAL A 75 9.92 -9.74 3.85
C VAL A 75 8.55 -9.43 3.23
N ARG A 76 8.24 -8.16 2.95
CA ARG A 76 6.93 -7.77 2.38
C ARG A 76 6.73 -8.29 0.96
N THR A 77 7.78 -8.27 0.14
CA THR A 77 7.75 -8.79 -1.23
C THR A 77 7.64 -10.31 -1.21
N ALA A 78 8.40 -10.97 -0.34
CA ALA A 78 8.32 -12.42 -0.11
C ALA A 78 6.91 -12.83 0.34
N ALA A 79 6.31 -12.09 1.28
CA ALA A 79 4.94 -12.33 1.74
C ALA A 79 3.94 -12.35 0.57
N ARG A 80 4.01 -11.36 -0.33
CA ARG A 80 3.15 -11.30 -1.53
C ARG A 80 3.38 -12.50 -2.46
N LEU A 81 4.64 -12.84 -2.74
CA LEU A 81 4.96 -13.99 -3.59
C LEU A 81 4.44 -15.30 -2.99
N LEU A 82 4.56 -15.47 -1.67
CA LEU A 82 4.02 -16.63 -0.97
C LEU A 82 2.49 -16.71 -1.09
N THR A 83 1.78 -15.60 -0.86
CA THR A 83 0.31 -15.59 -0.90
C THR A 83 -0.27 -15.65 -2.30
N GLU A 84 0.35 -14.99 -3.27
CA GLU A 84 -0.20 -14.82 -4.62
C GLU A 84 0.26 -15.90 -5.60
N VAL A 85 1.49 -16.42 -5.42
CA VAL A 85 2.13 -17.35 -6.37
C VAL A 85 2.32 -18.74 -5.74
N ALA A 86 2.89 -18.84 -4.54
CA ALA A 86 3.26 -20.14 -3.97
C ALA A 86 2.05 -21.02 -3.61
N CYS A 87 0.89 -20.41 -3.35
CA CYS A 87 -0.36 -21.12 -3.11
C CYS A 87 -1.07 -21.60 -4.40
N ARG A 88 -0.49 -21.38 -5.58
CA ARG A 88 -1.12 -21.71 -6.88
C ARG A 88 -0.18 -22.58 -7.71
N ALA A 89 -0.74 -23.62 -8.32
CA ALA A 89 -0.01 -24.42 -9.30
C ALA A 89 -0.07 -23.75 -10.67
N PHE A 90 1.09 -23.58 -11.31
CA PHE A 90 1.21 -23.15 -12.70
C PHE A 90 1.76 -24.32 -13.53
N ALA A 91 1.16 -24.58 -14.69
CA ALA A 91 1.59 -25.67 -15.56
C ALA A 91 3.03 -25.51 -16.07
N SER A 92 3.52 -24.26 -16.17
CA SER A 92 4.91 -23.96 -16.48
C SER A 92 5.30 -22.55 -16.02
N ALA A 93 6.59 -22.24 -16.05
CA ALA A 93 7.10 -20.89 -15.80
C ALA A 93 6.51 -19.84 -16.76
N ALA A 94 6.20 -20.22 -18.00
CA ALA A 94 5.56 -19.32 -18.97
C ALA A 94 4.14 -18.94 -18.55
N HIS A 95 3.38 -19.86 -17.96
CA HIS A 95 2.04 -19.56 -17.43
C HIS A 95 2.11 -18.61 -16.24
N LEU A 96 3.10 -18.77 -15.36
CA LEU A 96 3.36 -17.82 -14.28
C LEU A 96 3.72 -16.43 -14.84
N ALA A 97 4.62 -16.36 -15.83
CA ALA A 97 4.99 -15.10 -16.47
C ALA A 97 3.78 -14.39 -17.11
N ALA A 98 2.88 -15.15 -17.75
CA ALA A 98 1.64 -14.60 -18.31
C ALA A 98 0.72 -14.06 -17.22
N TYR A 99 0.55 -14.81 -16.12
CA TYR A 99 -0.24 -14.37 -14.96
C TYR A 99 0.33 -13.09 -14.32
N ALA A 100 1.65 -13.01 -14.20
CA ALA A 100 2.33 -11.85 -13.65
C ALA A 100 2.38 -10.63 -14.61
N GLY A 101 1.85 -10.75 -15.83
CA GLY A 101 1.91 -9.69 -16.85
C GLY A 101 3.31 -9.45 -17.41
N LEU A 102 4.23 -10.40 -17.23
CA LEU A 102 5.62 -10.34 -17.71
C LEU A 102 5.80 -10.97 -19.09
N ALA A 103 4.88 -11.84 -19.51
CA ALA A 103 4.94 -12.46 -20.83
C ALA A 103 4.83 -11.37 -21.93
N PRO A 104 5.62 -11.45 -23.01
CA PRO A 104 5.52 -10.51 -24.12
C PRO A 104 4.12 -10.50 -24.71
N VAL A 105 3.53 -9.31 -24.84
CA VAL A 105 2.23 -9.12 -25.49
C VAL A 105 2.44 -8.37 -26.80
N THR A 106 1.89 -8.88 -27.89
CA THR A 106 1.94 -8.20 -29.18
C THR A 106 1.07 -6.95 -29.13
N ARG A 107 1.70 -5.78 -28.98
CA ARG A 107 1.02 -4.50 -29.18
C ARG A 107 0.95 -4.19 -30.67
N ARG A 108 -0.15 -4.59 -31.33
CA ARG A 108 -0.52 -3.99 -32.62
C ARG A 108 -1.45 -2.80 -32.35
N SER A 109 -0.90 -1.59 -32.43
CA SER A 109 -1.74 -0.40 -32.62
C SER A 109 -2.28 -0.46 -34.05
N GLY A 110 -3.46 -1.03 -34.23
CA GLY A 110 -4.13 -1.01 -35.53
C GLY A 110 -4.45 0.43 -35.92
N SER A 111 -3.63 1.03 -36.77
CA SER A 111 -3.95 2.30 -37.43
C SER A 111 -3.48 2.37 -38.88
N SER A 112 -3.47 1.26 -39.59
CA SER A 112 -3.35 1.28 -41.06
C SER A 112 -4.08 0.11 -41.68
N ILE A 113 -5.13 0.41 -42.46
CA ILE A 113 -5.80 -0.49 -43.41
C ILE A 113 -4.95 -0.68 -44.69
N ARG A 114 -3.75 -0.09 -44.78
CA ARG A 114 -2.88 -0.09 -45.98
C ARG A 114 -1.49 -0.65 -45.71
N GLY A 115 -1.41 -1.82 -45.10
CA GLY A 115 -0.15 -2.48 -44.81
C GLY A 115 -0.08 -3.88 -45.39
N GLU A 116 -0.36 -4.07 -46.68
CA GLU A 116 -0.03 -5.29 -47.43
C GLU A 116 -0.11 -4.98 -48.95
N HIS A 117 1.07 -4.75 -49.54
CA HIS A 117 1.40 -5.06 -50.93
C HIS A 117 2.71 -5.82 -50.90
#